data_AF-A0A242K024-F1
#
_entry.id   AF-A0A242K024-F1
#
_cell.length_a   1.000
_cell.length_b   1.000
_cell.length_c   1.000
_cell.angle_alpha   90.00
_cell.angle_beta   90.00
_cell.angle_gamma   90.00
#
_symmetry.space_group_name_H-M   'P 1'
#
loop_
_entity.id
_entity.type
_entity.pdbx_description
1 polymer ?
#
loop_
_entity_poly.entity_id
_entity_poly.type
_entity_poly.pdbx_seq_one_letter_code
_entity_poly.pdbx_strand_id
1 'polypeptide(L)'
;EENSVVNNSEFLTLWNFFDDVSISIGKTFIGNNNDYDCVYTKLFYGNNLPAINTSGKEYNPEWNESEVIQFNRVMENGLKLFQENIEIYVFLNR
;
A
#
# COMPACT_ATOMS: atom_id res chain seq x y z
N GLU A 1 -12.28 21.35 5.17
CA GLU A 1 -12.15 20.27 4.17
C GLU A 1 -10.91 19.48 4.56
N GLU A 2 -11.09 18.27 5.10
CA GLU A 2 -9.99 17.40 5.52
C GLU A 2 -9.24 16.94 4.26
N ASN A 3 -8.17 17.66 3.91
CA ASN A 3 -7.10 17.06 3.12
C ASN A 3 -6.49 15.96 4.01
N SER A 4 -7.05 14.76 3.95
CA SER A 4 -6.47 13.58 4.61
C SER A 4 -5.08 13.37 4.01
N VAL A 5 -4.05 13.85 4.71
CA VAL A 5 -2.67 13.67 4.31
C VAL A 5 -2.46 12.15 4.20
N VAL A 6 -2.16 11.68 2.99
CA VAL A 6 -1.81 10.28 2.76
C VAL A 6 -0.59 9.98 3.64
N ASN A 7 -0.76 9.13 4.66
CA ASN A 7 0.35 8.69 5.49
C ASN A 7 1.19 7.68 4.69
N ASN A 8 2.20 8.19 3.98
CA ASN A 8 3.05 7.39 3.10
C ASN A 8 3.63 6.15 3.79
N SER A 9 3.93 6.23 5.09
CA SER A 9 4.54 5.12 5.84
C SER A 9 3.56 4.00 6.14
N GLU A 10 2.36 4.34 6.60
CA GLU A 10 1.31 3.37 6.89
C GLU A 10 0.84 2.67 5.62
N PHE A 11 0.66 3.43 4.53
CA PHE A 11 0.21 2.87 3.28
C PHE A 11 1.28 2.04 2.55
N LEU A 12 2.56 2.43 2.62
CA LEU A 12 3.63 1.59 2.12
C LEU A 12 3.72 0.28 2.93
N THR A 13 3.57 0.37 4.25
CA THR A 13 3.54 -0.81 5.12
C THR A 13 2.38 -1.73 4.76
N LEU A 14 1.19 -1.18 4.52
CA LEU A 14 0.01 -1.95 4.14
C LEU A 14 0.14 -2.58 2.75
N TRP A 15 0.73 -1.85 1.79
CA TRP A 15 1.02 -2.38 0.45
C TRP A 15 1.97 -3.58 0.52
N ASN A 16 3.09 -3.44 1.26
CA ASN A 16 4.04 -4.53 1.45
C ASN A 16 3.41 -5.71 2.20
N PHE A 17 2.56 -5.45 3.18
CA PHE A 17 1.79 -6.48 3.87
C PHE A 17 0.87 -7.26 2.91
N PHE A 18 0.17 -6.58 2.00
CA PHE A 18 -0.68 -7.26 1.02
C PHE A 18 0.11 -8.08 0.00
N ASP A 19 1.31 -7.61 -0.38
CA ASP A 19 2.24 -8.41 -1.19
C ASP A 19 2.63 -9.71 -0.45
N ASP A 20 3.09 -9.60 0.80
CA ASP A 20 3.44 -10.74 1.65
C ASP A 20 2.27 -11.74 1.83
N VAL A 21 1.05 -11.22 2.04
CA VAL A 21 -0.18 -12.03 2.10
C VAL A 21 -0.39 -12.77 0.79
N SER A 22 -0.26 -12.10 -0.34
CA SER A 22 -0.50 -12.68 -1.66
C SER A 22 0.45 -13.84 -1.96
N ILE A 23 1.73 -13.67 -1.61
CA ILE A 23 2.75 -14.71 -1.71
C ILE A 23 2.39 -15.90 -0.80
N SER A 24 2.00 -15.62 0.44
CA SER A 24 1.67 -16.66 1.43
C SER A 24 0.49 -17.54 1.02
N ILE A 25 -0.51 -16.96 0.33
CA ILE A 25 -1.71 -17.68 -0.13
C ILE A 25 -1.62 -18.13 -1.61
N GLY A 26 -0.49 -17.87 -2.28
CA GLY A 26 -0.28 -18.23 -3.69
C GLY A 26 -1.22 -17.52 -4.68
N LYS A 27 -1.63 -16.28 -4.39
CA LYS A 27 -2.48 -15.45 -5.27
C LYS A 27 -1.71 -14.24 -5.80
N THR A 28 -2.24 -13.65 -6.87
CA THR A 28 -1.68 -12.41 -7.44
C THR A 28 -2.26 -11.18 -6.74
N PHE A 29 -1.37 -10.33 -6.22
CA PHE A 29 -1.69 -8.98 -5.80
C PHE A 29 -1.44 -7.99 -6.93
N ILE A 30 -2.44 -7.16 -7.26
CA ILE A 30 -2.33 -6.26 -8.42
C ILE A 30 -1.27 -5.18 -8.21
N GLY A 31 -0.94 -4.84 -6.96
CA GLY A 31 0.11 -3.87 -6.64
C GLY A 31 1.50 -4.27 -7.13
N ASN A 32 1.69 -5.52 -7.57
CA ASN A 32 2.93 -6.02 -8.16
C ASN A 32 3.00 -5.83 -9.69
N ASN A 33 1.94 -5.32 -10.31
CA ASN A 33 1.96 -4.98 -11.73
C ASN A 33 2.62 -3.60 -11.92
N ASN A 34 3.51 -3.51 -12.92
CA ASN A 34 4.21 -2.29 -13.34
C ASN A 34 3.28 -1.09 -13.59
N ASP A 35 2.00 -1.32 -13.92
CA ASP A 35 1.00 -0.26 -14.05
C ASP A 35 0.87 0.61 -12.78
N TYR A 36 1.23 0.07 -11.62
CA TYR A 36 1.13 0.74 -10.32
C TYR A 36 2.48 1.25 -9.76
N ASP A 37 3.57 1.07 -10.49
CA ASP A 37 4.93 1.45 -10.05
C ASP A 37 5.03 2.95 -9.74
N CYS A 38 4.32 3.80 -10.48
CA CYS A 38 4.31 5.24 -10.24
C CYS A 38 3.77 5.56 -8.83
N VAL A 39 2.65 4.95 -8.44
CA VAL A 39 2.03 5.13 -7.13
C VAL A 39 2.93 4.58 -6.03
N TYR A 40 3.45 3.36 -6.21
CA TYR A 40 4.37 2.75 -5.25
C TYR A 40 5.62 3.60 -5.04
N THR A 41 6.21 4.09 -6.12
CA THR A 41 7.41 4.94 -6.10
C THR A 41 7.16 6.23 -5.32
N LYS A 42 6.02 6.89 -5.54
CA LYS A 42 5.64 8.10 -4.79
C LYS A 42 5.48 7.82 -3.29
N LEU A 43 4.81 6.73 -2.91
CA LEU A 43 4.71 6.31 -1.50
C LEU A 43 6.10 6.07 -0.91
N PHE A 44 6.93 5.29 -1.61
CA PHE A 44 8.27 4.92 -1.15
C PHE A 44 9.16 6.14 -0.90
N TYR A 45 9.32 7.02 -1.89
CA TYR A 45 10.14 8.22 -1.70
C TYR A 45 9.50 9.23 -0.75
N GLY A 46 8.17 9.26 -0.66
CA GLY A 46 7.43 10.10 0.28
C GLY A 46 7.69 9.78 1.76
N ASN A 47 8.36 8.65 2.05
CA ASN A 47 8.82 8.31 3.40
C ASN A 47 10.12 9.02 3.80
N ASN A 48 10.82 9.68 2.87
CA ASN A 48 12.04 10.46 3.16
C ASN A 48 13.10 9.71 4.00
N LEU A 49 13.25 8.39 3.78
CA LEU A 49 14.16 7.56 4.56
C LEU A 49 15.60 8.11 4.53
N PRO A 50 16.29 8.29 5.67
CA PRO A 50 17.63 8.89 5.71
C PRO A 50 18.67 8.14 4.87
N ALA A 51 18.50 6.83 4.72
CA ALA A 51 19.39 5.99 3.90
C ALA A 51 19.30 6.28 2.39
N ILE A 52 18.20 6.89 1.94
CA ILE A 52 17.92 7.17 0.52
C ILE A 52 17.97 8.67 0.25
N ASN A 53 17.34 9.47 1.10
CA ASN A 53 17.35 10.92 1.01
C ASN A 53 18.64 11.51 1.57
N THR A 54 19.73 11.35 0.81
CA THR A 54 21.06 11.90 1.13
C THR A 54 21.17 13.40 0.86
N SER A 55 20.19 13.98 0.14
CA SER A 55 20.19 15.39 -0.23
C SER A 55 19.76 16.33 0.90
N GLY A 56 19.11 15.79 1.94
CA GLY A 56 18.50 16.56 3.03
C GLY A 56 17.25 17.35 2.63
N LYS A 57 16.78 17.24 1.38
CA LYS A 57 15.56 17.91 0.89
C LYS A 57 14.38 16.97 1.04
N GLU A 58 13.35 17.40 1.76
CA GLU A 58 12.10 16.63 1.87
C GLU A 58 11.38 16.54 0.53
N TYR A 59 10.96 15.33 0.19
CA TYR A 59 10.04 15.05 -0.90
C TYR A 59 8.64 14.85 -0.36
N ASN A 60 7.71 15.71 -0.78
CA ASN A 60 6.30 15.63 -0.45
C ASN A 60 5.54 15.31 -1.75
N PRO A 61 5.09 14.07 -1.96
CA PRO A 61 4.44 13.68 -3.22
C PRO A 61 3.12 14.43 -3.39
N GLU A 62 2.93 15.04 -4.56
CA GLU A 62 1.62 15.52 -5.01
C GLU A 62 0.87 14.36 -5.66
N TRP A 63 -0.43 14.26 -5.36
CA TRP A 63 -1.31 13.20 -5.85
C TRP A 63 -2.35 13.77 -6.78
N ASN A 64 -2.43 13.24 -8.01
CA ASN A 64 -3.54 13.56 -8.90
C ASN A 64 -4.70 12.54 -8.74
N GLU A 65 -5.87 12.89 -9.27
CA GLU A 65 -7.08 12.05 -9.16
C GLU A 65 -6.87 10.63 -9.70
N SER A 66 -6.14 10.47 -10.81
CA SER A 66 -5.88 9.16 -11.40
C SER A 66 -5.01 8.29 -10.48
N GLU A 67 -3.99 8.88 -9.86
CA GLU A 67 -3.11 8.19 -8.91
C GLU A 67 -3.87 7.78 -7.65
N VAL A 68 -4.76 8.64 -7.14
CA VAL A 68 -5.65 8.32 -6.01
C VAL A 68 -6.57 7.15 -6.36
N ILE A 69 -7.13 7.12 -7.57
CA ILE A 69 -7.97 6.00 -8.04
C ILE A 69 -7.14 4.70 -8.14
N GLN A 70 -5.93 4.77 -8.68
CA GLN A 70 -5.03 3.61 -8.77
C GLN A 70 -4.66 3.07 -7.38
N PHE A 71 -4.32 3.98 -6.48
CA PHE A 71 -4.03 3.68 -5.09
C PHE A 71 -5.20 2.95 -4.41
N ASN A 72 -6.42 3.49 -4.51
CA ASN A 72 -7.61 2.88 -3.92
C ASN A 72 -7.87 1.47 -4.47
N ARG A 73 -7.69 1.28 -5.79
CA ARG A 73 -7.84 -0.06 -6.41
C ARG A 73 -6.86 -1.08 -5.83
N VAL A 74 -5.61 -0.68 -5.60
CA VAL A 74 -4.60 -1.57 -5.00
C VAL A 74 -4.99 -1.91 -3.57
N MET A 75 -5.40 -0.93 -2.77
CA MET A 75 -5.82 -1.13 -1.39
C MET A 75 -7.05 -2.04 -1.28
N GLU A 76 -8.06 -1.83 -2.13
CA GLU A 76 -9.26 -2.67 -2.20
C GLU A 76 -8.92 -4.11 -2.60
N ASN A 77 -8.01 -4.29 -3.57
CA ASN A 77 -7.57 -5.62 -4.00
C ASN A 77 -6.84 -6.36 -2.88
N GLY A 78 -5.89 -5.71 -2.20
CA GLY A 78 -5.16 -6.29 -1.10
C GLY A 78 -6.06 -6.65 0.08
N LEU A 79 -6.99 -5.75 0.45
CA LEU A 79 -7.97 -6.01 1.50
C LEU A 79 -8.86 -7.21 1.15
N LYS A 80 -9.31 -7.31 -0.10
CA LYS A 80 -10.10 -8.44 -0.58
C LYS A 80 -9.31 -9.76 -0.49
N LEU A 81 -8.05 -9.76 -0.92
CA LEU A 81 -7.18 -10.94 -0.80
C LEU A 81 -7.02 -11.37 0.65
N PHE A 82 -6.83 -10.42 1.56
CA PHE A 82 -6.72 -10.69 2.98
C PHE A 82 -8.02 -11.26 3.56
N GLN A 83 -9.17 -10.61 3.33
CA GLN A 83 -10.47 -11.02 3.87
C GLN A 83 -10.94 -12.39 3.37
N GLU A 84 -10.69 -12.72 2.10
CA GLU A 84 -11.10 -14.01 1.53
C GLU A 84 -10.26 -15.19 2.00
N ASN A 85 -9.09 -14.94 2.60
CA ASN A 85 -8.11 -15.99 2.92
C ASN A 85 -7.66 -15.95 4.38
N ILE A 86 -8.21 -15.05 5.19
CA ILE A 86 -8.04 -15.09 6.64
C ILE A 86 -9.08 -16.04 7.23
N GLU A 87 -8.63 -17.22 7.65
CA GLU A 87 -9.38 -18.03 8.59
C GLU A 87 -9.08 -17.53 10.00
N ILE A 88 -9.83 -16.52 10.45
CA ILE A 88 -9.92 -16.29 11.88
C ILE A 88 -10.75 -17.45 12.42
N TYR A 89 -10.08 -18.49 12.94
CA TYR A 89 -10.69 -19.37 13.94
C TYR A 89 -11.02 -18.49 15.14
N VAL A 90 -12.12 -17.75 15.07
CA VAL A 90 -12.68 -17.17 16.27
C VAL A 90 -13.05 -18.39 17.09
N PHE A 91 -12.38 -18.58 18.21
CA PHE A 91 -12.88 -19.37 19.32
C PHE A 91 -14.16 -18.71 19.86
N LEU A 92 -15.18 -18.55 19.01
CA LEU A 92 -16.59 -18.55 19.42
C LEU A 92 -17.00 -20.02 19.58
N ASN A 93 -16.22 -20.76 20.35
CA ASN A 93 -16.77 -21.79 21.22
C ASN A 93 -17.32 -21.01 22.42
N ARG A 94 -18.52 -21.22 22.93
CA ARG A 94 -19.54 -22.26 22.80
C ARG A 94 -20.78 -21.72 23.49
#